data_AF-A0A0W0S996-F1
#
_entry.id   AF-A0A0W0S996-F1
#
_cell.length_a   1.000
_cell.length_b   1.000
_cell.length_c   1.000
_cell.angle_alpha   90.00
_cell.angle_beta   90.00
_cell.angle_gamma   90.00
#
_symmetry.space_group_name_H-M   'P 1'
#
loop_
_entity.id
_entity.type
_entity.pdbx_description
1 polymer ?
#
loop_
_entity_poly.entity_id
_entity_poly.type
_entity_poly.pdbx_seq_one_letter_code
_entity_poly.pdbx_strand_id
1 'polypeptide(L)' 'MKLKFDGFFGKKNDSCVNMPKINKGSINIDHGGCFDKPSISVTVPHITTDNEAVSKLIAKEHTYTFKF' A
#
# COMPACT_ATOMS: atom_id res chain seq x y z
N MET A 1 21.75 -25.82 42.26
CA MET A 1 20.66 -26.18 41.32
C MET A 1 20.50 -25.03 40.32
N LYS A 2 20.91 -25.20 39.06
CA LYS A 2 20.84 -24.13 38.04
C LYS A 2 19.43 -24.12 37.45
N LEU A 3 18.63 -23.11 37.79
CA LEU A 3 17.30 -22.90 37.21
C LEU A 3 17.46 -22.36 35.79
N LYS A 4 17.13 -23.19 34.80
CA LYS A 4 17.11 -22.79 33.38
C LYS A 4 15.83 -22.00 33.10
N PHE A 5 15.98 -20.70 32.87
CA PHE A 5 14.92 -19.80 32.39
C PHE A 5 14.82 -19.82 30.84
N ASP A 6 14.92 -21.00 30.23
CA ASP A 6 14.96 -21.16 28.76
C ASP A 6 13.56 -21.23 28.10
N GLY A 7 12.52 -20.69 28.74
CA GLY A 7 11.13 -20.94 28.32
C GLY A 7 10.24 -19.73 28.02
N PHE A 8 10.63 -18.51 28.40
CA PHE A 8 9.66 -17.39 28.47
C PHE A 8 9.76 -16.34 27.36
N PHE A 9 10.76 -16.42 26.47
CA PHE A 9 10.95 -15.45 25.38
C PHE A 9 10.46 -15.94 24.00
N GLY A 10 9.80 -17.10 23.94
CA GLY A 10 9.45 -17.78 22.68
C GLY A 10 8.08 -17.47 22.08
N LYS A 11 7.24 -16.64 22.72
CA LYS A 11 5.99 -16.20 22.07
C LYS A 11 6.32 -15.09 21.08
N LYS A 12 6.59 -15.47 19.83
CA LYS A 12 6.34 -14.57 18.71
C LYS A 12 4.88 -14.16 18.82
N ASN A 13 4.64 -12.93 19.24
CA ASN A 13 3.36 -12.29 19.05
C ASN A 13 3.20 -12.18 17.53
N ASP A 14 2.58 -13.21 16.91
CA ASP A 14 1.94 -13.04 15.61
C ASP A 14 0.84 -12.01 15.85
N SER A 15 1.24 -10.75 15.72
CA SER A 15 0.38 -9.60 15.84
C SER A 15 -0.62 -9.71 14.70
N CYS A 16 -1.83 -10.17 15.01
CA CYS A 16 -2.99 -10.09 14.12
C CYS A 16 -3.36 -8.63 13.74
N VAL A 17 -2.58 -7.65 14.21
CA VAL A 17 -2.70 -6.25 13.83
C VAL A 17 -1.97 -6.06 12.51
N ASN A 18 -2.72 -6.12 11.41
CA ASN A 18 -2.28 -5.66 10.10
C ASN A 18 -1.93 -4.16 10.24
N MET A 19 -0.63 -3.85 10.27
CA MET A 19 -0.18 -2.47 10.42
C MET A 19 -0.44 -1.72 9.11
N PRO A 20 -1.15 -0.57 9.15
CA PRO A 20 -1.37 0.23 7.96
C PRO A 20 -0.03 0.68 7.37
N LYS A 21 0.14 0.51 6.06
CA LYS A 21 1.27 1.02 5.29
C LYS A 21 0.93 2.40 4.74
N ILE A 22 1.93 3.24 4.53
CA ILE A 22 1.72 4.58 3.95
C ILE A 22 2.18 4.54 2.49
N ASN A 23 1.26 4.81 1.57
CA ASN A 23 1.60 5.11 0.18
C ASN A 23 1.92 6.60 0.08
N LYS A 24 3.10 6.94 -0.46
CA LYS A 24 3.55 8.33 -0.63
C LYS A 24 2.92 9.05 -1.82
N GLY A 25 2.04 8.38 -2.55
CA GLY A 25 1.46 8.89 -3.79
C GLY A 25 2.42 8.76 -4.97
N SER A 26 1.91 9.08 -6.15
CA SER A 26 2.67 9.04 -7.41
C SER A 26 2.02 9.94 -8.46
N ILE A 27 2.84 10.41 -9.41
CA ILE A 27 2.36 11.06 -10.62
C ILE A 27 2.83 10.21 -11.78
N ASN A 28 1.90 9.78 -12.62
CA ASN A 28 2.16 9.04 -13.84
C ASN A 28 1.67 9.84 -15.04
N ILE A 29 2.52 9.96 -16.05
CA ILE A 29 2.22 10.70 -17.28
C ILE A 29 2.25 9.69 -18.43
N ASP A 30 1.12 9.54 -19.08
CA ASP A 30 0.99 8.78 -20.33
C ASP A 30 0.95 9.78 -21.49
N HIS A 31 1.95 9.72 -22.35
CA HIS A 31 2.07 10.63 -23.49
C HIS A 31 1.12 10.29 -24.63
N GLY A 32 0.44 9.13 -24.59
CA GLY A 32 -0.38 8.63 -25.69
C GLY A 32 0.47 8.15 -26.88
N GLY A 33 0.00 7.12 -27.57
CA GLY A 33 0.57 6.64 -28.83
C GLY A 33 -0.06 7.32 -30.05
N CYS A 34 0.19 6.78 -31.25
CA CYS A 34 -0.38 7.30 -32.51
C CYS A 34 -1.92 7.42 -32.52
N PHE A 35 -2.62 6.68 -31.65
CA PHE A 35 -4.09 6.63 -31.61
C PHE A 35 -4.66 6.97 -30.23
N ASP A 36 -3.81 7.20 -29.23
CA ASP A 36 -4.23 7.44 -27.86
C ASP A 36 -3.95 8.87 -27.43
N LYS A 37 -4.90 9.44 -26.70
CA LYS A 37 -4.76 10.77 -26.11
C LYS A 37 -3.82 10.72 -24.91
N PRO A 38 -3.01 11.76 -24.69
CA PRO A 38 -2.22 11.84 -23.47
C PRO A 38 -3.13 11.88 -22.24
N SER A 39 -2.66 11.31 -21.14
CA SER A 39 -3.35 11.35 -19.86
C SER A 39 -2.37 11.49 -18.71
N ILE A 40 -2.81 12.10 -17.62
CA ILE A 40 -2.04 12.24 -16.39
C ILE A 40 -2.82 11.58 -15.27
N SER A 41 -2.20 10.65 -14.55
CA SER A 41 -2.78 10.00 -13.38
C SER A 41 -2.02 10.42 -12.13
N VAL A 42 -2.74 10.98 -11.15
CA VAL A 42 -2.18 11.45 -9.87
C VAL A 42 -2.77 10.62 -8.75
N THR A 43 -1.92 9.86 -8.07
CA THR A 43 -2.26 9.15 -6.84
C THR A 43 -1.85 10.00 -5.64
N VAL A 44 -2.81 10.42 -4.82
CA VAL A 44 -2.47 11.17 -3.59
C VAL A 44 -1.95 10.23 -2.51
N PRO A 45 -1.10 10.71 -1.58
CA PRO A 45 -0.66 9.91 -0.44
C PRO A 45 -1.87 9.41 0.38
N HIS A 46 -1.89 8.13 0.71
CA HIS A 46 -2.99 7.50 1.43
C HIS A 46 -2.51 6.29 2.24
N ILE A 47 -3.34 5.86 3.18
CA ILE A 47 -3.08 4.67 3.99
C ILE A 47 -3.50 3.43 3.19
N THR A 48 -2.63 2.42 3.16
CA THR A 48 -2.91 1.11 2.58
C THR A 48 -2.95 0.04 3.67
N THR A 49 -3.63 -1.05 3.38
CA THR A 49 -3.73 -2.21 4.27
C THR A 49 -3.03 -3.41 3.64
N ASP A 50 -2.68 -4.41 4.43
CA ASP A 50 -2.09 -5.66 3.93
C ASP A 50 -3.08 -6.50 3.11
N ASN A 51 -4.38 -6.18 3.15
CA ASN A 51 -5.36 -6.78 2.27
C ASN A 51 -5.31 -6.12 0.88
N GLU A 52 -4.81 -6.88 -0.10
CA GLU A 52 -4.60 -6.40 -1.47
C GLU A 52 -5.89 -5.90 -2.14
N ALA A 53 -7.05 -6.53 -1.88
CA ALA A 53 -8.32 -6.11 -2.46
C ALA A 53 -8.75 -4.73 -1.95
N VAL A 54 -8.63 -4.51 -0.63
CA VAL A 54 -8.96 -3.23 0.00
C VAL A 54 -7.95 -2.16 -0.41
N SER A 55 -6.67 -2.50 -0.46
CA SER A 55 -5.60 -1.59 -0.89
C SER A 55 -5.82 -1.09 -2.33
N LYS A 56 -6.25 -1.97 -3.25
CA LYS A 56 -6.60 -1.59 -4.63
C LYS A 56 -7.82 -0.66 -4.70
N LEU A 57 -8.84 -0.88 -3.86
CA LEU A 57 -10.01 0.00 -3.81
C LEU A 57 -9.63 1.40 -3.31
N ILE A 58 -8.86 1.48 -2.22
CA ILE A 58 -8.38 2.76 -1.68
C ILE A 58 -7.53 3.48 -2.73
N ALA A 59 -6.58 2.78 -3.37
CA ALA A 59 -5.74 3.37 -4.40
C ALA A 59 -6.58 3.94 -5.56
N LYS A 60 -7.64 3.25 -5.98
CA LYS A 60 -8.55 3.72 -7.05
C LYS A 60 -9.30 4.98 -6.64
N GLU A 61 -9.78 5.07 -5.40
CA GLU A 61 -10.47 6.27 -4.89
C GLU A 61 -9.55 7.48 -4.74
N HIS A 62 -8.25 7.22 -4.54
CA HIS A 62 -7.22 8.24 -4.33
C HIS A 62 -6.40 8.51 -5.60
N THR A 63 -6.81 7.99 -6.76
CA THR A 63 -6.18 8.24 -8.06
C THR A 63 -7.11 9.04 -8.96
N TYR A 64 -6.62 10.18 -9.43
CA TYR A 64 -7.32 11.07 -10.35
C TYR A 64 -6.67 11.02 -11.72
N THR A 65 -7.45 10.77 -12.77
CA THR A 65 -6.96 10.75 -14.15
C THR A 65 -7.51 11.93 -14.94
N PHE A 66 -6.61 12.73 -15.49
CA PHE A 66 -6.90 13.84 -16.40
C PHE A 66 -6.61 13.37 -17.83
N LYS A 67 -7.61 13.49 -18.72
CA LYS A 67 -7.48 13.15 -20.15
C LYS A 67 -7.61 14.42 -20.98
N PHE A 68 -6.85 14.50 -22.07
CA PHE A 68 -6.85 15.63 -23.00
C PHE A 68 -7.49 15.26 -24.34
#